data_AF-A0A2E0L144-F1
#
_entry.id   AF-A0A2E0L144-F1
#
_cell.length_a   1.000
_cell.length_b   1.000
_cell.length_c   1.000
_cell.angle_alpha   90.00
_cell.angle_beta   90.00
_cell.angle_gamma   90.00
#
_symmetry.space_group_name_H-M   'P 1'
#
loop_
_entity.id
_entity.type
_entity.pdbx_description
1 polymer ?
#
loop_
_entity_poly.entity_id
_entity_poly.type
_entity_poly.pdbx_seq_one_letter_code
_entity_poly.pdbx_strand_id
1 'polypeptide(L)'
;MAEDIQPIPAEQARAVLEQAIRKRLGDDWDTEGSGWAVVTSHDYMARLNKGRVNVDFYVDLLGNVTITEQTVNPGQETGRLFAWMFLLVSLGVAFLLAKIVGWL
;
A
#
# COMPACT_ATOMS: atom_id res chain seq x y z
N MET A 1 32.75 -15.70 17.39
CA MET A 1 32.75 -14.36 18.01
C MET A 1 31.53 -13.68 17.45
N ALA A 2 30.53 -13.37 18.28
CA ALA A 2 29.40 -12.56 17.81
C ALA A 2 29.95 -11.14 17.66
N GLU A 3 30.05 -10.64 16.43
CA GLU A 3 30.27 -9.21 16.21
C GLU A 3 29.15 -8.48 16.93
N ASP A 4 29.52 -7.61 17.86
CA ASP A 4 28.60 -6.79 18.63
C ASP A 4 28.03 -5.74 17.66
N ILE A 5 26.97 -6.11 16.94
CA ILE A 5 26.27 -5.23 16.01
C ILE A 5 25.69 -4.12 16.87
N GLN A 6 26.23 -2.90 16.77
CA GLN A 6 25.57 -1.72 17.31
C GLN A 6 24.49 -1.29 16.31
N PRO A 7 23.20 -1.54 16.59
CA PRO A 7 22.14 -1.14 15.70
C PRO A 7 22.08 0.39 15.64
N ILE A 8 21.80 0.93 14.45
CA ILE A 8 21.51 2.36 14.33
C ILE A 8 20.32 2.72 15.22
N PRO A 9 20.31 3.90 15.86
CA PRO A 9 19.16 4.36 16.63
C PRO A 9 18.00 4.67 15.68
N ALA A 10 16.77 4.51 16.17
CA ALA A 10 15.55 4.66 15.40
C ALA A 10 15.41 6.03 14.71
N GLU A 11 15.91 7.10 15.33
CA GLU A 11 15.92 8.45 14.74
C GLU A 11 16.84 8.53 13.51
N GLN A 12 18.01 7.88 13.55
CA GLN A 12 18.90 7.80 12.41
C GLN A 12 18.31 6.94 11.30
N ALA A 13 17.67 5.81 11.65
CA ALA A 13 16.97 4.96 10.70
C ALA A 13 15.87 5.73 9.94
N ARG A 14 15.07 6.53 10.65
CA ARG A 14 14.06 7.42 10.05
C ARG A 14 14.66 8.43 9.08
N ALA A 15 15.77 9.06 9.45
CA ALA A 15 16.42 10.05 8.58
C ALA A 15 16.95 9.39 7.29
N VAL A 16 17.56 8.21 7.41
CA VAL A 16 18.04 7.42 6.27
C VAL A 16 16.88 6.96 5.38
N LEU A 17 15.78 6.51 5.99
CA LEU A 17 14.56 6.11 5.30
C LEU A 17 13.96 7.27 4.50
N GLU A 18 13.75 8.42 5.14
CA GLU A 18 13.21 9.63 4.51
C GLU A 18 14.10 10.11 3.34
N GLN A 19 15.42 10.08 3.52
CA GLN A 19 16.36 10.44 2.46
C GLN A 19 16.25 9.48 1.27
N ALA A 20 16.09 8.18 1.51
CA ALA A 20 15.91 7.19 0.46
C ALA A 20 14.58 7.35 -0.27
N ILE A 21 13.50 7.67 0.45
CA ILE A 21 12.19 7.97 -0.13
C ILE A 21 12.29 9.17 -1.06
N ARG A 22 12.86 10.30 -0.59
CA ARG A 22 13.06 11.50 -1.42
C ARG A 22 13.93 11.23 -2.64
N LYS A 23 15.02 10.47 -2.48
CA LYS A 23 15.91 10.11 -3.59
C LYS A 23 15.19 9.28 -4.65
N ARG A 24 14.24 8.42 -4.26
CA ARG A 24 13.53 7.52 -5.17
C ARG A 24 12.28 8.15 -5.78
N LEU A 25 11.54 8.95 -5.02
CA LEU A 25 10.22 9.48 -5.40
C LEU A 25 10.22 10.99 -5.72
N GLY A 26 11.28 11.71 -5.37
CA GLY A 26 11.40 13.17 -5.49
C GLY A 26 11.13 13.87 -4.16
N ASP A 27 11.50 15.15 -4.07
CA ASP A 27 11.32 15.95 -2.85
C ASP A 27 9.85 16.23 -2.54
N ASP A 28 9.00 16.34 -3.56
CA ASP A 28 7.56 16.63 -3.43
C ASP A 28 6.69 15.37 -3.29
N TRP A 29 7.28 14.25 -2.86
CA TRP A 29 6.58 12.97 -2.81
C TRP A 29 5.41 12.96 -1.82
N ASP A 30 5.42 13.80 -0.80
CA ASP A 30 4.38 13.91 0.23
C ASP A 30 3.29 14.94 -0.08
N THR A 31 3.41 15.65 -1.21
CA THR A 31 2.46 16.70 -1.60
C THR A 31 1.15 16.10 -2.09
N GLU A 32 0.05 16.84 -1.91
CA GLU A 32 -1.31 16.41 -2.28
C GLU A 32 -1.46 16.06 -3.77
N GLY A 33 -0.55 16.53 -4.64
CA GLY A 33 -0.50 16.24 -6.08
C GLY A 33 0.44 15.10 -6.50
N SER A 34 1.23 14.53 -5.59
CA SER A 34 2.25 13.52 -5.93
C SER A 34 1.63 12.18 -6.36
N GLY A 35 0.41 11.89 -5.87
CA GLY A 35 -0.30 10.64 -6.04
C GLY A 35 0.26 9.48 -5.20
N TRP A 36 1.21 9.72 -4.31
CA TRP A 36 1.72 8.74 -3.35
C TRP A 36 0.92 8.79 -2.05
N ALA A 37 0.50 7.62 -1.58
CA ALA A 37 -0.18 7.45 -0.31
C ALA A 37 0.68 6.61 0.63
N VAL A 38 0.84 7.07 1.87
CA VAL A 38 1.51 6.30 2.92
C VAL A 38 0.54 5.23 3.43
N VAL A 39 0.87 3.97 3.20
CA VAL A 39 0.07 2.83 3.68
C VAL A 39 0.47 2.46 5.11
N THR A 40 1.78 2.44 5.37
CA THR A 40 2.35 2.11 6.69
C THR A 40 3.69 2.80 6.82
N SER A 41 3.98 3.34 8.00
CA SER A 41 5.25 3.98 8.30
C SER A 41 5.70 3.62 9.72
N HIS A 42 6.96 3.21 9.82
CA HIS A 42 7.70 2.82 11.02
C HIS A 42 9.13 3.34 10.91
N ASP A 43 9.86 3.27 12.01
CA ASP A 43 11.21 3.82 12.11
C ASP A 43 12.22 3.19 11.13
N TYR A 44 11.98 1.94 10.74
CA TYR A 44 12.84 1.15 9.84
C TYR A 44 12.14 0.76 8.54
N MET A 45 10.88 1.15 8.34
CA MET A 45 10.11 0.72 7.18
C MET A 45 9.05 1.75 6.79
N ALA A 46 8.94 2.04 5.50
CA ALA A 46 7.78 2.73 4.95
C ALA A 46 7.24 1.98 3.74
N ARG A 47 5.92 1.84 3.67
CA ARG A 47 5.22 1.34 2.49
C ARG A 47 4.41 2.47 1.88
N LEU A 48 4.72 2.77 0.63
CA LEU A 48 4.09 3.82 -0.17
C LEU A 48 3.33 3.18 -1.34
N ASN A 49 2.14 3.66 -1.64
CA ASN A 49 1.33 3.21 -2.77
C ASN A 49 1.10 4.36 -3.74
N LYS A 50 1.17 4.08 -5.05
CA LYS A 50 0.66 4.94 -6.11
C LYS A 50 -0.14 4.12 -7.10
N GLY A 51 -1.46 4.10 -6.91
CA GLY A 51 -2.39 3.34 -7.74
C GLY A 51 -2.11 1.84 -7.65
N ARG A 52 -1.50 1.28 -8.72
CA ARG A 52 -1.19 -0.16 -8.84
C ARG A 52 0.24 -0.54 -8.44
N VAL A 53 1.00 0.39 -7.88
CA VAL A 53 2.39 0.16 -7.48
C VAL A 53 2.50 0.38 -5.97
N ASN A 54 3.04 -0.61 -5.29
CA ASN A 54 3.52 -0.50 -3.91
C ASN A 54 5.03 -0.43 -3.94
N VAL A 55 5.60 0.48 -3.17
CA VAL A 55 7.04 0.61 -2.96
C VAL A 55 7.31 0.49 -1.48
N ASP A 56 8.10 -0.51 -1.12
CA ASP A 56 8.52 -0.77 0.24
C ASP A 56 9.96 -0.31 0.40
N PHE A 57 10.16 0.55 1.38
CA PHE A 57 11.46 1.00 1.84
C PHE A 57 11.72 0.33 3.17
N TYR A 58 12.85 -0.36 3.27
CA TYR A 58 13.30 -1.01 4.50
C TYR A 58 14.72 -0.58 4.82
N VAL A 59 14.98 -0.24 6.07
CA VAL A 59 16.31 0.06 6.58
C VAL A 59 16.72 -1.06 7.52
N ASP A 60 17.87 -1.68 7.27
CA ASP A 60 18.42 -2.68 8.19
C ASP A 60 19.05 -2.01 9.42
N LEU A 61 19.46 -2.82 10.40
CA LEU A 61 20.10 -2.34 11.63
C LEU A 61 21.47 -1.69 11.39
N LEU A 62 22.04 -1.84 10.20
CA LEU A 62 23.33 -1.26 9.79
C LEU A 62 23.15 0.03 8.96
N GLY A 63 21.91 0.42 8.64
CA GLY A 63 21.60 1.60 7.83
C GLY A 63 21.55 1.36 6.32
N ASN A 64 21.60 0.12 5.85
CA ASN A 64 21.40 -0.18 4.43
C ASN A 64 19.91 -0.11 4.08
N VAL A 65 19.61 0.59 2.98
CA VAL A 65 18.24 0.72 2.50
C VAL A 65 17.98 -0.29 1.37
N THR A 66 16.95 -1.10 1.56
CA THR A 66 16.41 -1.97 0.52
C THR A 66 15.11 -1.38 0.01
N ILE A 67 15.00 -1.25 -1.31
CA ILE A 67 13.79 -0.76 -2.00
C ILE A 67 13.20 -1.92 -2.76
N THR A 68 11.97 -2.29 -2.43
CA THR A 68 11.24 -3.38 -3.10
C THR A 68 10.00 -2.81 -3.77
N GLU A 69 9.92 -2.92 -5.08
CA GLU A 69 8.76 -2.52 -5.86
C GLU A 69 7.87 -3.73 -6.14
N GLN A 70 6.61 -3.63 -5.76
CA GLN A 70 5.61 -4.66 -6.00
C GLN A 70 4.45 -4.06 -6.78
N THR A 71 4.11 -4.69 -7.90
CA THR A 71 2.85 -4.39 -8.56
C THR A 71 1.72 -4.99 -7.74
N VAL A 72 0.66 -4.22 -7.52
CA VAL A 72 -0.54 -4.67 -6.79
C VAL A 72 -1.05 -5.93 -7.48
N ASN A 73 -1.13 -7.02 -6.71
CA ASN A 73 -1.54 -8.32 -7.20
C ASN A 73 -2.92 -8.21 -7.87
N PRO A 74 -3.09 -8.64 -9.14
CA PRO A 74 -4.36 -8.56 -9.85
C PRO A 74 -5.54 -9.19 -9.10
N GLY A 75 -5.29 -10.10 -8.15
CA GLY A 75 -6.33 -10.68 -7.29
C GLY A 75 -7.11 -9.66 -6.44
N GLN A 76 -6.48 -8.56 -5.99
CA GLN A 76 -7.18 -7.53 -5.20
C GLN A 76 -8.22 -6.75 -6.03
N GLU A 77 -7.91 -6.44 -7.28
CA GLU A 77 -8.88 -5.80 -8.18
C GLU A 77 -10.01 -6.75 -8.57
N THR A 78 -9.67 -8.04 -8.71
CA THR A 78 -10.63 -9.07 -9.08
C THR A 78 -11.64 -9.28 -7.95
N GLY A 79 -11.22 -9.26 -6.69
CA GLY A 79 -12.12 -9.36 -5.53
C GLY A 79 -13.16 -8.23 -5.48
N ARG A 80 -12.74 -6.98 -5.72
CA ARG A 80 -13.67 -5.84 -5.78
C ARG A 80 -14.67 -5.97 -6.93
N LEU A 81 -14.23 -6.44 -8.10
CA LEU A 81 -15.12 -6.68 -9.25
C LEU A 81 -16.18 -7.75 -8.93
N PHE A 82 -15.76 -8.86 -8.32
CA PHE A 82 -16.68 -9.92 -7.88
C PHE A 82 -17.70 -9.39 -6.87
N ALA A 83 -17.28 -8.59 -5.88
CA ALA A 83 -18.20 -7.99 -4.92
C ALA A 83 -19.29 -7.14 -5.59
N TRP A 84 -18.91 -6.28 -6.55
CA TRP A 84 -19.86 -5.49 -7.32
C TRP A 84 -20.80 -6.34 -8.17
N MET A 85 -20.27 -7.39 -8.81
CA MET A 85 -21.09 -8.31 -9.60
C MET A 85 -22.12 -9.04 -8.73
N PHE A 86 -21.72 -9.57 -7.57
CA PHE A 86 -22.65 -10.22 -6.65
C PHE A 86 -23.70 -9.25 -6.11
N LEU A 87 -23.32 -8.02 -5.78
CA LEU A 87 -24.26 -6.97 -5.37
C LEU A 87 -25.32 -6.72 -6.45
N LEU A 88 -24.89 -6.51 -7.70
CA LEU A 88 -25.81 -6.23 -8.82
C LEU A 88 -26.72 -7.41 -9.13
N VAL A 89 -26.18 -8.63 -9.13
CA VAL A 89 -26.97 -9.86 -9.32
C VAL A 89 -27.99 -10.00 -8.20
N SER A 90 -27.59 -9.78 -6.94
CA SER A 90 -28.50 -9.83 -5.79
C SER A 90 -29.62 -8.80 -5.91
N LEU A 91 -29.31 -7.57 -6.31
CA LEU A 91 -30.31 -6.53 -6.55
C LEU A 91 -31.26 -6.92 -7.69
N GLY A 92 -30.73 -7.48 -8.77
CA GLY A 92 -31.51 -7.95 -9.91
C GLY A 92 -32.48 -9.07 -9.53
N VAL A 93 -32.02 -10.05 -8.74
CA VAL A 93 -32.88 -11.13 -8.21
C VAL A 93 -33.97 -10.57 -7.31
N ALA A 94 -33.62 -9.67 -6.38
CA ALA A 94 -34.60 -9.02 -5.50
C ALA A 94 -35.66 -8.25 -6.30
N PHE A 95 -35.25 -7.52 -7.35
CA PHE A 95 -36.16 -6.80 -8.23
C PHE A 95 -37.10 -7.74 -8.99
N LEU A 96 -36.58 -8.84 -9.54
CA LEU A 96 -37.40 -9.84 -10.23
C LEU A 96 -38.42 -10.50 -9.28
N LEU A 97 -38.01 -10.81 -8.04
CA LEU A 97 -38.93 -11.34 -7.03
C LEU A 97 -40.00 -10.33 -6.64
N ALA A 98 -39.64 -9.05 -6.43
CA ALA A 98 -40.59 -7.98 -6.15
C ALA A 98 -41.63 -7.82 -7.28
N LYS A 99 -41.19 -7.95 -8.54
CA LYS A 99 -42.05 -7.98 -9.73
C LYS A 99 -43.00 -9.17 -9.75
N ILE A 100 -42.51 -10.38 -9.47
CA ILE A 100 -43.31 -11.62 -9.48
C ILE A 100 -44.38 -11.62 -8.39
N VAL A 101 -44.05 -11.11 -7.20
CA VAL A 101 -44.97 -11.05 -6.05
C VAL A 101 -45.95 -9.86 -6.17
N GLY A 102 -45.81 -9.03 -7.22
CA GLY A 102 -46.73 -7.91 -7.50
C GLY A 102 -46.52 -6.71 -6.58
N TRP A 103 -45.37 -6.63 -5.90
CA TRP A 103 -45.02 -5.48 -5.07
C TRP A 103 -44.69 -4.25 -5.97
N LEU A 104 -44.27 -4.47 -7.22
CA LEU A 104 -43.81 -3.44 -8.16
C LEU A 104 -44.22 -3.74 -9.61
#